data_AF-A0A1F3TQC6-F1
#
_entry.id   AF-A0A1F3TQC6-F1
#
_cell.length_a   1.000
_cell.length_b   1.000
_cell.length_c   1.000
_cell.angle_alpha   90.00
_cell.angle_beta   90.00
_cell.angle_gamma   90.00
#
_symmetry.space_group_name_H-M   'P 1'
#
loop_
_entity.id
_entity.type
_entity.pdbx_description
1 polymer ?
#
loop_
_entity_poly.entity_id
_entity_poly.type
_entity_poly.pdbx_seq_one_letter_code
_entity_poly.pdbx_strand_id
1 'polypeptide(L)'
;MKIGLYLDPISMQILKSGIFVSCEPKDRIEKISPGLTDERVAEVGHTYLVCNMQKEELGKAKLVEAFTTTFGEPNPRLLQLIGFGDNVEKFHNEYSAFYKQQFPDEDLIEETELFVTVYTPVKDS
;
A
#
# COMPACT_ATOMS: atom_id res chain seq x y z
N MET A 1 -15.45 11.28 -8.75
CA MET A 1 -14.22 10.79 -8.10
C MET A 1 -14.61 9.70 -7.13
N LYS A 2 -13.90 8.58 -7.10
CA LYS A 2 -14.11 7.51 -6.11
C LYS A 2 -13.41 7.90 -4.79
N ILE A 3 -14.07 7.65 -3.64
CA ILE A 3 -13.35 7.62 -2.35
C ILE A 3 -12.51 6.36 -2.38
N GLY A 4 -11.20 6.51 -2.54
CA GLY A 4 -10.31 5.40 -2.82
C GLY A 4 -9.35 5.07 -1.69
N LEU A 5 -9.15 5.98 -0.74
CA LEU A 5 -8.19 5.81 0.35
C LEU A 5 -8.73 6.39 1.65
N TYR A 6 -8.73 5.57 2.69
CA TYR A 6 -8.94 5.99 4.07
C TYR A 6 -7.60 5.91 4.78
N LEU A 7 -7.01 7.05 5.13
CA LEU A 7 -5.68 7.12 5.72
C LEU A 7 -5.76 7.69 7.13
N ASP A 8 -4.97 7.12 8.03
CA ASP A 8 -4.72 7.68 9.35
C ASP A 8 -3.83 8.96 9.22
N PRO A 9 -3.72 9.78 10.30
CA PRO A 9 -2.97 11.03 10.26
C PRO A 9 -1.50 10.89 9.83
N ILE A 10 -0.83 9.77 10.16
CA ILE A 10 0.58 9.53 9.82
C ILE A 10 0.68 9.21 8.33
N SER A 11 -0.14 8.28 7.84
CA SER A 11 -0.23 7.92 6.42
C SER A 11 -0.54 9.14 5.54
N MET A 12 -1.38 10.05 6.04
CA MET A 12 -1.66 11.33 5.40
C MET A 12 -0.45 12.26 5.32
N GLN A 13 0.35 12.37 6.39
CA GLN A 13 1.57 13.17 6.38
C GLN A 13 2.60 12.61 5.39
N ILE A 14 2.72 11.28 5.33
CA ILE A 14 3.57 10.59 4.35
C ILE A 14 3.14 10.93 2.93
N LEU A 15 1.85 10.76 2.62
CA LEU A 15 1.31 11.09 1.29
C LEU A 15 1.58 12.56 0.92
N LYS A 16 1.32 13.50 1.84
CA LYS A 16 1.56 14.93 1.61
C LYS A 16 3.04 15.26 1.37
N SER A 17 3.95 14.44 1.89
CA SER A 17 5.40 14.63 1.74
C SER A 17 5.94 14.12 0.40
N GLY A 18 5.23 13.23 -0.31
CA GLY A 18 5.56 12.93 -1.70
C GLY A 18 5.03 11.61 -2.24
N ILE A 19 5.32 10.49 -1.57
CA ILE A 19 4.90 9.16 -2.01
C ILE A 19 4.32 8.42 -0.83
N PHE A 20 3.18 7.78 -1.04
CA PHE A 20 2.60 6.83 -0.12
C PHE A 20 2.58 5.44 -0.76
N VAL A 21 3.07 4.45 -0.04
CA VAL A 21 3.11 3.05 -0.47
C VAL A 21 2.25 2.24 0.49
N SER A 22 1.27 1.51 -0.04
CA SER A 22 0.62 0.41 0.67
C SER A 22 1.17 -0.91 0.14
N CYS A 23 1.38 -1.86 1.06
CA CYS A 23 1.86 -3.21 0.77
C CYS A 23 1.15 -4.17 1.73
N GLU A 24 0.25 -4.98 1.20
CA GLU A 24 -0.62 -5.86 1.98
C GLU A 24 -0.76 -7.26 1.37
N PRO A 25 -0.94 -8.33 2.18
CA PRO A 25 -1.21 -9.66 1.68
C PRO A 25 -2.40 -9.66 0.74
N LYS A 26 -2.17 -10.07 -0.50
CA LYS A 26 -3.16 -10.07 -1.58
C LYS A 26 -4.41 -10.86 -1.19
N ASP A 27 -4.21 -12.06 -0.62
CA ASP A 27 -5.31 -12.92 -0.18
C ASP A 27 -6.20 -12.26 0.88
N ARG A 28 -5.60 -11.47 1.78
CA ARG A 28 -6.33 -10.72 2.80
C ARG A 28 -7.16 -9.61 2.16
N ILE A 29 -6.59 -8.86 1.21
CA ILE A 29 -7.30 -7.82 0.45
C ILE A 29 -8.51 -8.46 -0.26
N GLU A 30 -8.28 -9.54 -0.99
CA GLU A 30 -9.31 -10.21 -1.79
C GLU A 30 -10.40 -10.88 -0.93
N LYS A 31 -10.05 -11.34 0.27
CA LYS A 31 -11.02 -11.83 1.24
C LYS A 31 -11.95 -10.73 1.75
N ILE A 32 -11.43 -9.51 1.94
CA ILE A 32 -12.20 -8.37 2.48
C ILE A 32 -12.97 -7.66 1.37
N SER A 33 -12.35 -7.46 0.22
CA SER A 33 -12.88 -6.73 -0.93
C SER A 33 -12.51 -7.46 -2.23
N PRO A 34 -13.27 -8.50 -2.61
CA PRO A 34 -13.00 -9.28 -3.81
C PRO A 34 -12.92 -8.42 -5.08
N GLY A 35 -11.92 -8.66 -5.91
CA GLY A 35 -11.64 -7.97 -7.17
C GLY A 35 -10.89 -6.65 -7.01
N LEU A 36 -10.54 -6.25 -5.79
CA LEU A 36 -9.89 -4.96 -5.55
C LEU A 36 -8.49 -4.91 -6.14
N THR A 37 -7.73 -6.00 -6.13
CA THR A 37 -6.37 -6.00 -6.71
C THR A 37 -6.42 -5.74 -8.21
N ASP A 38 -7.34 -6.41 -8.91
CA ASP A 38 -7.54 -6.25 -10.35
C ASP A 38 -8.06 -4.84 -10.69
N GLU A 39 -8.99 -4.32 -9.88
CA GLU A 39 -9.46 -2.93 -10.02
C GLU A 39 -8.30 -1.95 -9.92
N ARG A 40 -7.42 -2.08 -8.91
CA ARG A 40 -6.29 -1.15 -8.73
C ARG A 40 -5.27 -1.24 -9.85
N VAL A 41 -4.99 -2.43 -10.37
CA VAL A 41 -4.12 -2.59 -11.55
C VAL A 41 -4.74 -1.89 -12.76
N ALA A 42 -6.04 -2.05 -13.00
CA ALA A 42 -6.75 -1.41 -14.11
C ALA A 42 -6.86 0.12 -13.94
N GLU A 43 -6.85 0.61 -12.71
CA GLU A 43 -7.02 2.03 -12.37
C GLU A 43 -5.71 2.80 -12.17
N VAL A 44 -4.55 2.21 -12.47
CA VAL A 44 -3.29 2.96 -12.51
C VAL A 44 -3.44 4.22 -13.37
N GLY A 45 -3.07 5.37 -12.83
CA GLY A 45 -3.27 6.69 -13.42
C GLY A 45 -4.52 7.44 -12.95
N HIS A 46 -5.43 6.78 -12.24
CA HIS A 46 -6.64 7.42 -11.69
C HIS A 46 -6.33 8.22 -10.43
N THR A 47 -7.14 9.27 -10.22
CA THR A 47 -7.12 10.09 -9.02
C THR A 47 -8.25 9.67 -8.09
N TYR A 48 -7.90 9.44 -6.83
CA TYR A 48 -8.80 9.09 -5.75
C TYR A 48 -8.94 10.24 -4.76
N LEU A 49 -10.14 10.35 -4.19
CA LEU A 49 -10.34 11.11 -2.97
C LEU A 49 -9.72 10.37 -1.80
N VAL A 50 -9.02 11.13 -0.95
CA VAL A 50 -8.41 10.65 0.27
C VAL A 50 -9.19 11.22 1.44
N CYS A 51 -9.70 10.33 2.29
CA CYS A 51 -10.47 10.67 3.46
C CYS A 51 -9.77 10.19 4.73
N ASN A 52 -10.09 10.79 5.87
CA ASN A 52 -9.76 10.19 7.16
C ASN A 52 -10.77 9.10 7.55
N MET A 53 -10.52 8.44 8.69
CA MET A 53 -11.41 7.41 9.24
C MET A 53 -12.82 7.94 9.60
N GLN A 54 -12.99 9.25 9.75
CA GLN A 54 -14.27 9.94 9.98
C GLN A 54 -14.99 10.31 8.66
N LYS A 55 -14.44 9.92 7.50
CA LYS A 55 -14.94 10.21 6.15
C LYS A 55 -14.86 11.68 5.74
N GLU A 56 -14.03 12.47 6.42
CA GLU A 56 -13.74 13.85 6.02
C GLU A 56 -12.71 13.85 4.89
N GLU A 57 -12.97 14.62 3.84
CA GLU A 57 -12.05 14.78 2.71
C GLU A 57 -10.79 15.53 3.14
N LEU A 58 -9.63 14.92 2.92
CA LEU A 58 -8.32 15.48 3.26
C LEU A 58 -7.48 15.87 2.04
N GLY A 59 -7.89 15.43 0.85
CA GLY A 59 -7.23 15.75 -0.40
C GLY A 59 -7.41 14.67 -1.46
N LYS A 60 -6.49 14.66 -2.42
CA LYS A 60 -6.52 13.78 -3.58
C LYS A 60 -5.16 13.09 -3.76
N ALA A 61 -5.20 11.86 -4.22
CA ALA A 61 -4.01 11.07 -4.55
C ALA A 61 -4.16 10.41 -5.91
N LYS A 62 -3.08 10.39 -6.69
CA LYS A 62 -3.02 9.66 -7.95
C LYS A 62 -2.36 8.31 -7.71
N LEU A 63 -3.00 7.22 -8.10
CA LEU A 63 -2.38 5.90 -8.15
C LEU A 63 -1.40 5.89 -9.32
N VAL A 64 -0.11 5.72 -9.05
CA VAL A 64 0.95 5.78 -10.06
C VAL A 64 1.51 4.40 -10.41
N GLU A 65 1.47 3.45 -9.47
CA GLU A 65 1.91 2.08 -9.69
C GLU A 65 1.03 1.13 -8.87
N ALA A 66 0.75 -0.05 -9.42
CA ALA A 66 0.10 -1.16 -8.72
C ALA A 66 0.69 -2.47 -9.25
N PHE A 67 1.21 -3.33 -8.38
CA PHE A 67 1.86 -4.58 -8.77
C PHE A 67 1.88 -5.60 -7.63
N THR A 68 2.10 -6.87 -7.97
CA THR A 68 2.28 -7.95 -6.99
C THR A 68 3.76 -8.31 -6.85
N THR A 69 4.15 -8.70 -5.65
CA THR A 69 5.44 -9.28 -5.32
C THR A 69 5.25 -10.43 -4.33
N THR A 70 6.28 -11.24 -4.08
CA THR A 70 6.26 -12.19 -2.96
C THR A 70 6.97 -11.60 -1.74
N PHE A 71 6.62 -12.08 -0.55
CA PHE A 71 7.30 -11.70 0.67
C PHE A 71 8.74 -12.24 0.71
N GLY A 72 8.97 -13.48 0.28
CA GLY A 72 10.29 -14.11 0.26
C GLY A 72 11.27 -13.43 -0.69
N GLU A 73 10.80 -13.04 -1.88
CA GLU A 73 11.60 -12.35 -2.91
C GLU A 73 10.94 -11.01 -3.28
N PRO A 74 11.06 -9.97 -2.43
CA PRO A 74 10.40 -8.70 -2.66
C PRO A 74 10.99 -7.99 -3.89
N ASN A 75 10.10 -7.39 -4.68
CA ASN A 75 10.47 -6.62 -5.85
C ASN A 75 11.40 -5.47 -5.41
N PRO A 76 12.59 -5.29 -6.04
CA PRO A 76 13.52 -4.22 -5.69
C PRO A 76 12.89 -2.82 -5.73
N ARG A 77 11.87 -2.61 -6.58
CA ARG A 77 11.11 -1.36 -6.65
C ARG A 77 10.41 -1.06 -5.33
N LEU A 78 9.78 -2.07 -4.70
CA LEU A 78 9.15 -1.91 -3.39
C LEU A 78 10.19 -1.47 -2.36
N LEU A 79 11.32 -2.18 -2.28
CA LEU A 79 12.38 -1.90 -1.31
C LEU A 79 12.95 -0.48 -1.44
N GLN A 80 13.12 0.01 -2.67
CA GLN A 80 13.53 1.38 -2.93
C GLN A 80 12.48 2.39 -2.45
N LEU A 81 11.21 2.15 -2.74
CA LEU A 81 10.11 3.07 -2.41
C LEU A 81 9.89 3.21 -0.90
N ILE A 82 10.09 2.13 -0.13
CA ILE A 82 9.95 2.13 1.33
C ILE A 82 11.26 2.46 2.07
N GLY A 83 12.35 2.76 1.34
CA GLY A 83 13.62 3.21 1.92
C GLY A 83 14.50 2.10 2.50
N PHE A 84 14.29 0.85 2.09
CA PHE A 84 15.15 -0.29 2.46
C PHE A 84 16.27 -0.56 1.45
N GLY A 85 16.24 0.08 0.27
CA GLY A 85 17.29 -0.07 -0.74
C GLY A 85 17.23 -1.46 -1.37
N ASP A 86 18.27 -2.27 -1.15
CA ASP A 86 18.38 -3.67 -1.54
C ASP A 86 18.32 -4.64 -0.34
N ASN A 87 18.00 -4.12 0.85
CA ASN A 87 18.05 -4.89 2.09
C ASN A 87 16.76 -5.71 2.31
N VAL A 88 16.74 -6.91 1.71
CA VAL A 88 15.65 -7.91 1.86
C VAL A 88 15.50 -8.39 3.30
N GLU A 89 16.60 -8.59 4.04
CA GLU A 89 16.55 -9.06 5.43
C GLU A 89 15.84 -8.04 6.34
N LYS A 90 16.14 -6.75 6.16
CA LYS A 90 15.46 -5.67 6.88
C LYS A 90 13.98 -5.63 6.53
N PHE A 91 13.64 -5.82 5.25
CA PHE A 91 12.25 -5.93 4.83
C PHE A 91 11.54 -7.07 5.57
N HIS A 92 12.10 -8.28 5.56
CA HIS A 92 11.51 -9.44 6.24
C HIS A 92 11.31 -9.18 7.74
N ASN A 93 12.32 -8.65 8.42
CA ASN A 93 12.25 -8.40 9.86
C ASN A 93 11.19 -7.36 10.23
N GLU A 94 11.16 -6.21 9.54
CA GLU A 94 10.22 -5.13 9.86
C GLU A 94 8.78 -5.47 9.45
N TYR A 95 8.58 -6.06 8.26
CA TYR A 95 7.24 -6.42 7.81
C TYR A 95 6.66 -7.58 8.62
N SER A 96 7.43 -8.64 8.91
CA SER A 96 6.94 -9.72 9.76
C SER A 96 6.55 -9.24 11.16
N ALA A 97 7.35 -8.36 11.77
CA ALA A 97 7.04 -7.80 13.08
C ALA A 97 5.77 -6.95 13.04
N PHE A 98 5.62 -6.09 12.02
CA PHE A 98 4.43 -5.27 11.82
C PHE A 98 3.18 -6.12 11.61
N TYR A 99 3.23 -7.11 10.71
CA TYR A 99 2.09 -7.97 10.40
C TYR A 99 1.69 -8.84 11.58
N LYS A 100 2.64 -9.42 12.30
CA LYS A 100 2.35 -10.20 13.50
C LYS A 100 1.69 -9.38 14.60
N GLN A 101 2.00 -8.09 14.70
CA GLN A 101 1.36 -7.18 15.64
C GLN A 101 -0.08 -6.82 15.22
N GLN A 102 -0.31 -6.61 13.92
CA GLN A 102 -1.61 -6.19 13.37
C GLN A 102 -2.58 -7.37 13.19
N PHE A 103 -2.06 -8.51 12.76
CA PHE A 103 -2.77 -9.72 12.35
C PHE A 103 -2.06 -10.96 12.92
N PRO A 104 -2.19 -11.22 14.23
CA PRO A 104 -1.43 -12.27 14.91
C PRO A 104 -1.73 -13.69 14.42
N ASP A 105 -2.85 -13.90 13.71
CA ASP A 105 -3.26 -15.17 13.14
C ASP A 105 -2.82 -15.36 11.68
N GLU A 106 -2.17 -14.35 11.08
CA GLU A 106 -1.71 -14.36 9.69
C GLU A 106 -0.19 -14.18 9.65
N ASP A 107 0.54 -15.29 9.55
CA ASP A 107 1.99 -15.27 9.35
C ASP A 107 2.32 -15.03 7.88
N LEU A 108 3.30 -14.15 7.62
CA LEU A 108 3.90 -14.00 6.30
C LEU A 108 4.92 -15.12 6.08
N ILE A 109 4.71 -15.92 5.05
CA ILE A 109 5.64 -16.94 4.57
C ILE A 109 6.26 -16.48 3.25
N GLU A 110 7.33 -17.14 2.79
CA GLU A 110 8.06 -16.72 1.58
C GLU A 110 7.14 -16.61 0.35
N GLU A 111 6.16 -17.52 0.24
CA GLU A 111 5.20 -17.58 -0.86
C GLU A 111 4.06 -16.57 -0.75
N THR A 112 3.95 -15.82 0.36
CA THR A 112 2.87 -14.85 0.54
C THR A 112 2.94 -13.78 -0.55
N GLU A 113 1.91 -13.73 -1.40
CA GLU A 113 1.74 -12.65 -2.38
C GLU A 113 1.38 -11.36 -1.64
N LEU A 114 2.16 -10.31 -1.89
CA LEU A 114 1.92 -8.97 -1.42
C LEU A 114 1.49 -8.11 -2.60
N PHE A 115 0.38 -7.39 -2.43
CA PHE A 115 -0.08 -6.41 -3.38
C PHE A 115 0.39 -5.02 -2.96
N VAL A 116 1.08 -4.34 -3.88
CA VAL A 116 1.70 -3.04 -3.66
C VAL A 116 0.94 -2.00 -4.46
N THR A 117 0.58 -0.89 -3.82
CA THR A 117 0.02 0.29 -4.48
C THR A 117 0.81 1.54 -4.10
N VAL A 118 1.11 2.37 -5.10
CA VAL A 118 1.93 3.57 -4.94
C VAL A 118 1.11 4.78 -5.34
N TYR A 119 1.02 5.75 -4.44
CA TYR A 119 0.24 6.96 -4.61
C TYR A 119 1.10 8.21 -4.48
N THR A 120 0.78 9.23 -5.26
CA THR A 120 1.36 10.58 -5.14
C THR A 120 0.27 11.62 -4.83
N PRO A 121 0.55 12.67 -4.04
CA PRO A 121 -0.41 13.70 -3.74
C PRO A 121 -0.71 14.52 -5.00
N VAL A 122 -1.99 14.82 -5.23
CA VAL A 122 -2.38 15.78 -6.26
C VAL A 122 -2.46 17.16 -5.61
N LYS A 123 -1.65 18.10 -6.10
CA LYS A 123 -1.73 19.50 -5.68
C LYS A 123 -2.91 20.14 -6.39
N ASP A 124 -3.87 20.68 -5.65
CA ASP A 124 -4.85 21.59 -6.23
C ASP A 124 -4.08 22.84 -6.73
N SER A 125 -4.28 23.16 -8.00
CA SER A 125 -3.62 24.27 -8.70
C SER A 125 -4.31 25.60 -8.39
#